data_AF-A0A8T6ZNS1-F1
#
_entry.id   AF-A0A8T6ZNS1-F1
#
_cell.length_a   1.000
_cell.length_b   1.000
_cell.length_c   1.000
_cell.angle_alpha   90.00
_cell.angle_beta   90.00
_cell.angle_gamma   90.00
#
_symmetry.space_group_name_H-M   'P 1'
#
loop_
_entity.id
_entity.type
_entity.pdbx_description
1 polymer ?
#
loop_
_entity_poly.entity_id
_entity_poly.type
_entity_poly.pdbx_seq_one_letter_code
_entity_poly.pdbx_strand_id
1 'polypeptide(L)'
;GLDLIIPSVLVDAGAGTRWRYRTRTDACLSRSEGLGIASLEMFLAGTFSAEASEPLRTDAEALVALDISDFADQMQSTEDNPLIGLENRLRLLQQLGRLIQREPEVFPNARLGDLADYLIAISPEKIRAPEILWNILRLLGAMWPERINVSGVNLGDAWWYSPPGEDHKVIVPFHKLSQWLTYSVAETLIRSGRNVCDLERLTGLAEYRNGGVFIDSGVLTLKDAYVEDSYAVDSRAIIEWRALTVYLLDRTAQRVRNFLGQEISLPRVLEGGTWHVGRELAYERSPSGESPLTINSDGTVF
;
A
#
# COMPACT_ATOMS: atom_id res chain seq x y z
N GLY A 1 8.83 -12.07 -9.41
CA GLY A 1 8.32 -11.80 -8.05
C GLY A 1 8.05 -10.33 -7.90
N LEU A 2 9.11 -9.53 -7.70
CA LEU A 2 8.99 -8.07 -7.54
C LEU A 2 8.38 -7.37 -8.77
N ASP A 3 8.66 -7.87 -9.98
CA ASP A 3 8.07 -7.36 -11.23
C ASP A 3 6.53 -7.30 -11.18
N LEU A 4 5.86 -8.27 -10.55
CA LEU A 4 4.40 -8.28 -10.38
C LEU A 4 3.96 -7.50 -9.15
N ILE A 5 4.62 -7.77 -8.02
CA ILE A 5 4.14 -7.36 -6.70
C ILE A 5 4.17 -5.85 -6.55
N ILE A 6 5.23 -5.19 -7.00
CA ILE A 6 5.39 -3.74 -6.79
C ILE A 6 4.33 -2.95 -7.58
N PRO A 7 4.11 -3.17 -8.89
CA PRO A 7 3.01 -2.52 -9.60
C PRO A 7 1.65 -2.83 -8.99
N SER A 8 1.42 -4.08 -8.56
CA SER A 8 0.15 -4.47 -7.91
C SER A 8 -0.11 -3.71 -6.62
N VAL A 9 0.91 -3.52 -5.77
CA VAL A 9 0.76 -2.75 -4.52
C VAL A 9 0.50 -1.28 -4.80
N LEU A 10 1.15 -0.71 -5.82
CA LEU A 10 0.98 0.71 -6.17
C LEU A 10 -0.42 1.03 -6.68
N VAL A 11 -1.11 0.08 -7.32
CA VAL A 11 -2.49 0.27 -7.77
C VAL A 11 -3.55 -0.08 -6.72
N ASP A 12 -3.16 -0.74 -5.62
CA ASP A 12 -4.05 -1.13 -4.50
C ASP A 12 -4.24 -0.02 -3.45
N ALA A 13 -4.80 1.11 -3.89
CA ALA A 13 -5.10 2.27 -3.07
C ALA A 13 -6.61 2.59 -3.03
N GLY A 14 -7.42 1.53 -2.86
CA GLY A 14 -8.87 1.61 -2.67
C GLY A 14 -9.68 1.89 -3.95
N ALA A 15 -10.48 0.92 -4.38
CA ALA A 15 -11.25 1.02 -5.64
C ALA A 15 -12.59 1.80 -5.53
N GLY A 16 -12.91 2.36 -4.36
CA GLY A 16 -14.28 2.82 -4.07
C GLY A 16 -15.28 1.67 -3.95
N THR A 17 -16.55 1.99 -3.68
CA THR A 17 -17.64 1.01 -3.45
C THR A 17 -18.28 0.50 -4.74
N ARG A 18 -18.12 1.24 -5.85
CA ARG A 18 -18.83 0.99 -7.11
C ARG A 18 -18.05 0.18 -8.14
N TRP A 19 -16.74 0.37 -8.23
CA TRP A 19 -15.93 -0.32 -9.23
C TRP A 19 -15.98 -1.84 -9.07
N ARG A 20 -16.07 -2.55 -10.20
CA ARG A 20 -16.06 -4.01 -10.30
C ARG A 20 -15.07 -4.45 -11.38
N TYR A 21 -14.38 -5.55 -11.13
CA TYR A 21 -13.53 -6.22 -12.11
C TYR A 21 -14.13 -7.56 -12.52
N ARG A 22 -14.23 -7.82 -13.82
CA ARG A 22 -14.68 -9.11 -14.35
C ARG A 22 -13.45 -9.85 -14.84
N THR A 23 -13.14 -10.96 -14.19
CA THR A 23 -11.97 -11.77 -14.55
C THR A 23 -12.20 -12.52 -15.86
N ARG A 24 -11.13 -13.09 -16.42
CA ARG A 24 -11.20 -14.00 -17.58
C ARG A 24 -12.03 -15.26 -17.35
N THR A 25 -12.34 -15.57 -16.09
CA THR A 25 -13.20 -16.70 -15.67
C THR A 25 -14.61 -16.24 -15.30
N ASP A 26 -15.01 -15.03 -15.71
CA ASP A 26 -16.30 -14.40 -15.41
C ASP A 26 -16.59 -14.13 -13.92
N ALA A 27 -15.59 -14.24 -13.04
CA ALA A 27 -15.77 -13.86 -11.65
C ALA A 27 -15.87 -12.33 -11.54
N CYS A 28 -16.86 -11.83 -10.81
CA CYS A 28 -17.01 -10.41 -10.54
C CYS A 28 -16.41 -10.08 -9.16
N LEU A 29 -15.28 -9.38 -9.18
CA LEU A 29 -14.53 -8.97 -8.00
C LEU A 29 -14.63 -7.46 -7.79
N SER A 30 -14.25 -6.99 -6.62
CA SER A 30 -14.26 -5.57 -6.27
C SER A 30 -13.12 -5.27 -5.30
N ARG A 31 -12.92 -3.99 -4.95
CA ARG A 31 -11.92 -3.57 -3.95
C ARG A 31 -10.52 -4.11 -4.28
N SER A 32 -9.73 -4.43 -3.25
CA SER A 32 -8.36 -4.93 -3.39
C SER A 32 -8.28 -6.26 -4.14
N GLU A 33 -9.27 -7.15 -4.00
CA GLU A 33 -9.30 -8.42 -4.74
C GLU A 33 -9.41 -8.19 -6.24
N GLY A 34 -10.31 -7.29 -6.64
CA GLY A 34 -10.47 -6.92 -8.05
C GLY A 34 -9.21 -6.25 -8.60
N LEU A 35 -8.62 -5.31 -7.83
CA LEU A 35 -7.38 -4.63 -8.23
C LEU A 35 -6.20 -5.60 -8.36
N GLY A 36 -6.10 -6.58 -7.44
CA GLY A 36 -5.05 -7.59 -7.46
C GLY A 36 -5.16 -8.56 -8.64
N ILE A 37 -6.39 -8.91 -9.06
CA ILE A 37 -6.57 -9.72 -10.28
C ILE A 37 -6.36 -8.88 -11.55
N ALA A 38 -6.82 -7.63 -11.57
CA ALA A 38 -6.58 -6.73 -12.70
C ALA A 38 -5.08 -6.55 -12.97
N SER A 39 -4.30 -6.20 -11.93
CA SER A 39 -2.85 -6.03 -12.05
C SER A 39 -2.14 -7.33 -12.44
N LEU A 40 -2.60 -8.48 -11.93
CA LEU A 40 -2.07 -9.80 -12.32
C LEU A 40 -2.35 -10.10 -13.79
N GLU A 41 -3.58 -9.88 -14.26
CA GLU A 41 -3.93 -10.13 -15.66
C GLU A 41 -3.19 -9.18 -16.61
N MET A 42 -3.00 -7.91 -16.24
CA MET A 42 -2.14 -6.97 -16.96
C MET A 42 -0.70 -7.46 -17.07
N PHE A 43 -0.11 -7.91 -15.94
CA PHE A 43 1.25 -8.44 -15.90
C PHE A 43 1.39 -9.71 -16.76
N LEU A 44 0.46 -10.66 -16.64
CA LEU A 44 0.47 -11.89 -17.44
C LEU A 44 0.30 -11.62 -18.94
N ALA A 45 -0.39 -10.53 -19.30
CA ALA A 45 -0.54 -10.09 -20.69
C ALA A 45 0.70 -9.36 -21.24
N GLY A 46 1.74 -9.14 -20.44
CA GLY A 46 2.95 -8.43 -20.86
C GLY A 46 2.83 -6.91 -20.86
N THR A 47 1.80 -6.34 -20.23
CA THR A 47 1.54 -4.89 -20.21
C THR A 47 2.72 -4.08 -19.68
N PHE A 48 3.48 -4.64 -18.74
CA PHE A 48 4.61 -3.97 -18.11
C PHE A 48 5.96 -4.35 -18.74
N SER A 49 5.98 -5.17 -19.79
CA SER A 49 7.20 -5.63 -20.44
C SER A 49 7.47 -4.84 -21.72
N ALA A 50 8.71 -4.44 -21.94
CA ALA A 50 9.19 -3.89 -23.21
C ALA A 50 9.59 -5.00 -24.20
N GLU A 51 9.70 -6.25 -23.73
CA GLU A 51 10.18 -7.40 -24.49
C GLU A 51 9.06 -8.43 -24.68
N ALA A 52 8.50 -8.51 -25.89
CA ALA A 52 7.38 -9.41 -26.20
C ALA A 52 7.69 -10.90 -25.96
N SER A 53 8.96 -11.30 -26.07
CA SER A 53 9.39 -12.67 -25.75
C SER A 53 9.50 -12.96 -24.25
N GLU A 54 9.49 -11.93 -23.41
CA GLU A 54 9.59 -12.03 -21.95
C GLU A 54 8.43 -11.26 -21.29
N PRO A 55 7.18 -11.74 -21.35
CA PRO A 55 6.04 -10.96 -20.86
C PRO A 55 6.02 -10.79 -19.32
N LEU A 56 6.75 -11.63 -18.58
CA LEU A 56 6.70 -11.69 -17.11
C LEU A 56 7.80 -10.85 -16.44
N ARG A 57 7.97 -9.61 -16.90
CA ARG A 57 8.91 -8.62 -16.36
C ARG A 57 8.27 -7.23 -16.34
N THR A 58 8.85 -6.33 -15.56
CA THR A 58 8.40 -4.95 -15.46
C THR A 58 9.56 -4.02 -15.81
N ASP A 59 9.46 -3.41 -16.99
CA ASP A 59 10.49 -2.57 -17.58
C ASP A 59 10.18 -1.08 -17.42
N ALA A 60 11.25 -0.31 -17.24
CA ALA A 60 11.14 1.12 -17.04
C ALA A 60 10.45 1.82 -18.22
N GLU A 61 10.81 1.45 -19.45
CA GLU A 61 10.24 2.01 -20.67
C GLU A 61 8.75 1.70 -20.81
N ALA A 62 8.35 0.44 -20.61
CA ALA A 62 6.95 0.04 -20.69
C ALA A 62 6.08 0.79 -19.67
N LEU A 63 6.56 0.94 -18.43
CA LEU A 63 5.86 1.72 -17.39
C LEU A 63 5.73 3.21 -17.76
N VAL A 64 6.77 3.81 -18.35
CA VAL A 64 6.74 5.22 -18.81
C VAL A 64 5.75 5.40 -19.96
N ALA A 65 5.64 4.40 -20.84
CA ALA A 65 4.82 4.44 -22.04
C ALA A 65 3.33 4.13 -21.81
N LEU A 66 2.92 3.71 -20.61
CA LEU A 66 1.51 3.44 -20.30
C LEU A 66 0.63 4.66 -20.60
N ASP A 67 -0.43 4.46 -21.36
CA ASP A 67 -1.43 5.48 -21.70
C ASP A 67 -2.71 5.33 -20.85
N ILE A 68 -3.43 6.43 -20.68
CA ILE A 68 -4.67 6.45 -19.89
C ILE A 68 -5.80 5.66 -20.52
N SER A 69 -5.91 5.61 -21.84
CA SER A 69 -6.95 4.83 -22.54
C SER A 69 -6.74 3.35 -22.30
N ASP A 70 -5.53 2.84 -22.58
CA ASP A 70 -5.19 1.43 -22.40
C ASP A 70 -5.29 1.01 -20.93
N PHE A 71 -4.82 1.87 -20.01
CA PHE A 71 -4.90 1.61 -18.59
C PHE A 71 -6.35 1.62 -18.07
N ALA A 72 -7.21 2.51 -18.59
CA ALA A 72 -8.65 2.51 -18.28
C ALA A 72 -9.31 1.21 -18.74
N ASP A 73 -9.03 0.77 -19.97
CA ASP A 73 -9.59 -0.45 -20.55
C ASP A 73 -9.17 -1.69 -19.73
N GLN A 74 -7.89 -1.79 -19.40
CA GLN A 74 -7.36 -2.89 -18.60
C GLN A 74 -7.89 -2.89 -17.16
N MET A 75 -8.12 -1.71 -16.58
CA MET A 75 -8.77 -1.58 -15.27
C MET A 75 -10.31 -1.62 -15.37
N GLN A 76 -10.87 -1.81 -16.57
CA GLN A 76 -12.30 -1.74 -16.87
C GLN A 76 -12.99 -0.48 -16.32
N SER A 77 -12.29 0.65 -16.27
CA SER A 77 -12.80 1.89 -15.70
C SER A 77 -13.58 2.68 -16.75
N THR A 78 -14.88 2.84 -16.54
CA THR A 78 -15.78 3.60 -17.41
C THR A 78 -16.66 4.54 -16.59
N GLU A 79 -17.50 5.35 -17.24
CA GLU A 79 -18.47 6.20 -16.54
C GLU A 79 -19.43 5.39 -15.64
N ASP A 80 -19.85 4.21 -16.12
CA ASP A 80 -20.74 3.29 -15.40
C ASP A 80 -20.00 2.40 -14.39
N ASN A 81 -18.68 2.22 -14.56
CA ASN A 81 -17.82 1.45 -13.68
C ASN A 81 -16.56 2.25 -13.26
N PRO A 82 -16.71 3.37 -12.54
CA PRO A 82 -15.59 4.29 -12.34
C PRO A 82 -14.62 3.80 -11.27
N LEU A 83 -13.34 3.71 -11.62
CA LEU A 83 -12.25 3.52 -10.67
C LEU A 83 -11.75 4.86 -10.14
N ILE A 84 -11.99 5.14 -8.86
CA ILE A 84 -11.54 6.38 -8.21
C ILE A 84 -10.01 6.44 -8.24
N GLY A 85 -9.43 7.54 -8.76
CA GLY A 85 -7.98 7.77 -8.77
C GLY A 85 -7.23 6.99 -9.86
N LEU A 86 -7.88 6.68 -10.98
CA LEU A 86 -7.30 5.98 -12.13
C LEU A 86 -6.03 6.72 -12.63
N GLU A 87 -6.13 8.02 -12.87
CA GLU A 87 -5.03 8.84 -13.39
C GLU A 87 -3.86 8.89 -12.41
N ASN A 88 -4.14 8.91 -11.11
CA ASN A 88 -3.09 8.92 -10.09
C ASN A 88 -2.36 7.57 -10.03
N ARG A 89 -3.06 6.44 -10.20
CA ARG A 89 -2.44 5.11 -10.31
C ARG A 89 -1.55 5.00 -11.54
N LEU A 90 -2.03 5.46 -12.69
CA LEU A 90 -1.22 5.52 -13.91
C LEU A 90 0.04 6.36 -13.69
N ARG A 91 -0.12 7.55 -13.10
CA ARG A 91 1.02 8.43 -12.79
C ARG A 91 2.02 7.76 -11.86
N LEU A 92 1.58 7.02 -10.84
CA LEU A 92 2.48 6.27 -9.96
C LEU A 92 3.29 5.22 -10.73
N LEU A 93 2.67 4.47 -11.64
CA LEU A 93 3.37 3.51 -12.48
C LEU A 93 4.38 4.19 -13.42
N GLN A 94 3.99 5.29 -14.07
CA GLN A 94 4.90 6.07 -14.92
C GLN A 94 6.06 6.70 -14.11
N GLN A 95 5.78 7.16 -12.88
CA GLN A 95 6.81 7.68 -11.97
C GLN A 95 7.79 6.57 -11.57
N LEU A 96 7.30 5.36 -11.31
CA LEU A 96 8.13 4.18 -11.05
C LEU A 96 9.05 3.88 -12.25
N GLY A 97 8.53 3.91 -13.48
CA GLY A 97 9.36 3.73 -14.68
C GLY A 97 10.46 4.80 -14.80
N ARG A 98 10.12 6.08 -14.56
CA ARG A 98 11.13 7.16 -14.54
C ARG A 98 12.16 7.00 -13.43
N LEU A 99 11.76 6.49 -12.27
CA LEU A 99 12.67 6.20 -11.16
C LEU A 99 13.66 5.12 -11.55
N ILE A 100 13.19 4.00 -12.13
CA ILE A 100 14.06 2.90 -12.57
C ILE A 100 15.12 3.42 -13.55
N GLN A 101 14.73 4.29 -14.50
CA GLN A 101 15.67 4.93 -15.46
C GLN A 101 16.72 5.84 -14.79
N ARG A 102 16.40 6.45 -13.65
CA ARG A 102 17.27 7.42 -12.96
C ARG A 102 18.23 6.79 -11.98
N GLU A 103 18.04 5.52 -11.63
CA GLU A 103 18.80 4.80 -10.61
C GLU A 103 19.58 3.60 -11.23
N PRO A 104 20.47 3.81 -12.22
CA PRO A 104 21.13 2.73 -12.95
C PRO A 104 22.08 1.88 -12.08
N GLU A 105 22.51 2.39 -10.93
CA GLU A 105 23.27 1.60 -9.95
C GLU A 105 22.41 0.53 -9.27
N VAL A 106 21.10 0.78 -9.11
CA VAL A 106 20.14 -0.16 -8.54
C VAL A 106 19.46 -0.99 -9.63
N PHE A 107 19.22 -0.39 -10.80
CA PHE A 107 18.51 -1.00 -11.93
C PHE A 107 19.36 -1.02 -13.21
N PRO A 108 20.48 -1.77 -13.23
CA PRO A 108 21.40 -1.78 -14.37
C PRO A 108 20.77 -2.29 -15.67
N ASN A 109 19.70 -3.11 -15.59
CA ASN A 109 18.97 -3.62 -16.75
C ASN A 109 17.68 -2.84 -17.03
N ALA A 110 17.47 -1.69 -16.36
CA ALA A 110 16.25 -0.90 -16.43
C ALA A 110 14.97 -1.73 -16.12
N ARG A 111 15.10 -2.72 -15.23
CA ARG A 111 14.04 -3.66 -14.87
C ARG A 111 13.79 -3.64 -13.37
N LEU A 112 12.53 -3.70 -12.96
CA LEU A 112 12.15 -3.67 -11.55
C LEU A 112 12.67 -4.88 -10.74
N GLY A 113 12.81 -6.03 -11.39
CA GLY A 113 13.48 -7.21 -10.83
C GLY A 113 14.90 -6.95 -10.30
N ASP A 114 15.64 -5.97 -10.84
CA ASP A 114 17.00 -5.64 -10.39
C ASP A 114 17.05 -5.19 -8.92
N LEU A 115 15.93 -4.67 -8.38
CA LEU A 115 15.83 -4.33 -6.96
C LEU A 115 16.08 -5.55 -6.06
N ALA A 116 15.66 -6.75 -6.48
CA ALA A 116 15.91 -7.97 -5.71
C ALA A 116 17.41 -8.26 -5.65
N ASP A 117 18.09 -8.18 -6.79
CA ASP A 117 19.53 -8.41 -6.89
C ASP A 117 20.32 -7.37 -6.09
N TYR A 118 19.91 -6.10 -6.15
CA TYR A 118 20.48 -5.03 -5.34
C TYR A 118 20.36 -5.31 -3.84
N LEU A 119 19.14 -5.65 -3.35
CA LEU A 119 18.92 -5.94 -1.93
C LEU A 119 19.71 -7.16 -1.46
N ILE A 120 19.85 -8.19 -2.31
CA ILE A 120 20.68 -9.37 -2.02
C ILE A 120 22.16 -9.00 -1.99
N ALA A 121 22.63 -8.17 -2.91
CA ALA A 121 24.04 -7.80 -3.00
C ALA A 121 24.51 -6.97 -1.79
N ILE A 122 23.69 -6.05 -1.28
CA ILE A 122 24.05 -5.21 -0.13
C ILE A 122 23.95 -5.96 1.21
N SER A 123 23.19 -7.05 1.28
CA SER A 123 22.98 -7.86 2.48
C SER A 123 22.99 -9.37 2.15
N PRO A 124 24.15 -9.95 1.75
CA PRO A 124 24.22 -11.28 1.13
C PRO A 124 23.87 -12.44 2.05
N GLU A 125 24.17 -12.32 3.34
CA GLU A 125 23.93 -13.39 4.32
C GLU A 125 22.56 -13.29 4.99
N LYS A 126 22.13 -12.06 5.30
CA LYS A 126 20.95 -11.78 6.12
C LYS A 126 20.40 -10.40 5.79
N ILE A 127 19.17 -10.35 5.30
CA ILE A 127 18.49 -9.11 4.89
C ILE A 127 17.55 -8.67 6.01
N ARG A 128 17.75 -7.48 6.57
CA ARG A 128 16.89 -6.99 7.66
C ARG A 128 15.68 -6.27 7.08
N ALA A 129 14.48 -6.55 7.58
CA ALA A 129 13.27 -5.89 7.10
C ALA A 129 13.33 -4.34 7.16
N PRO A 130 13.91 -3.71 8.20
CA PRO A 130 14.15 -2.27 8.21
C PRO A 130 15.09 -1.75 7.10
N GLU A 131 16.04 -2.56 6.62
CA GLU A 131 16.91 -2.19 5.50
C GLU A 131 16.15 -2.22 4.17
N ILE A 132 15.22 -3.19 4.01
CA ILE A 132 14.30 -3.22 2.87
C ILE A 132 13.43 -1.94 2.90
N LEU A 133 12.83 -1.62 4.04
CA LEU A 133 12.02 -0.41 4.19
C LEU A 133 12.83 0.85 3.89
N TRP A 134 14.05 0.94 4.41
CA TRP A 134 14.91 2.09 4.16
C TRP A 134 15.21 2.28 2.67
N ASN A 135 15.54 1.21 1.96
CA ASN A 135 15.78 1.28 0.52
C ASN A 135 14.51 1.63 -0.27
N ILE A 136 13.35 1.08 0.12
CA ILE A 136 12.06 1.44 -0.46
C ILE A 136 11.76 2.93 -0.26
N LEU A 137 11.95 3.46 0.95
CA LEU A 137 11.74 4.88 1.25
C LEU A 137 12.71 5.78 0.49
N ARG A 138 13.99 5.41 0.44
CA ARG A 138 15.04 6.16 -0.28
C ARG A 138 14.74 6.23 -1.77
N LEU A 139 14.41 5.11 -2.39
CA LEU A 139 14.16 5.03 -3.83
C LEU A 139 12.81 5.62 -4.16
N LEU A 140 11.74 5.05 -3.61
CA LEU A 140 10.37 5.40 -3.99
C LEU A 140 9.88 6.73 -3.36
N GLY A 141 10.62 7.33 -2.43
CA GLY A 141 10.24 8.60 -1.80
C GLY A 141 9.90 9.69 -2.82
N ALA A 142 10.70 9.79 -3.88
CA ALA A 142 10.54 10.80 -4.93
C ALA A 142 9.37 10.52 -5.90
N MET A 143 8.84 9.30 -5.96
CA MET A 143 7.74 8.96 -6.87
C MET A 143 6.35 9.28 -6.31
N TRP A 144 6.25 9.47 -5.00
CA TRP A 144 4.98 9.78 -4.35
C TRP A 144 4.52 11.21 -4.68
N PRO A 145 3.20 11.47 -4.70
CA PRO A 145 2.68 12.83 -4.76
C PRO A 145 3.34 13.72 -3.70
N GLU A 146 3.62 14.96 -4.08
CA GLU A 146 4.21 15.93 -3.17
C GLU A 146 3.24 16.25 -2.02
N ARG A 147 3.71 16.08 -0.79
CA ARG A 147 2.95 16.40 0.43
C ARG A 147 3.78 17.33 1.30
N ILE A 148 4.51 16.78 2.27
CA ILE A 148 5.44 17.56 3.10
C ILE A 148 6.84 17.48 2.50
N ASN A 149 7.43 18.65 2.26
CA ASN A 149 8.83 18.78 1.87
C ASN A 149 9.67 19.33 3.02
N VAL A 150 10.74 18.61 3.37
CA VAL A 150 11.73 19.06 4.36
C VAL A 150 13.11 19.00 3.70
N SER A 151 13.79 20.15 3.63
CA SER A 151 15.13 20.26 3.01
C SER A 151 15.19 19.70 1.57
N GLY A 152 14.11 19.87 0.80
CA GLY A 152 14.01 19.37 -0.58
C GLY A 152 13.67 17.88 -0.71
N VAL A 153 13.36 17.19 0.39
CA VAL A 153 12.96 15.78 0.40
C VAL A 153 11.45 15.67 0.61
N ASN A 154 10.76 15.08 -0.36
CA ASN A 154 9.35 14.74 -0.22
C ASN A 154 9.22 13.58 0.77
N LEU A 155 8.47 13.79 1.84
CA LEU A 155 8.22 12.77 2.86
C LEU A 155 7.04 11.86 2.49
N GLY A 156 6.33 12.12 1.40
CA GLY A 156 5.19 11.30 0.98
C GLY A 156 4.13 11.22 2.08
N ASP A 157 3.72 10.02 2.45
CA ASP A 157 2.70 9.77 3.49
C ASP A 157 3.19 10.08 4.92
N ALA A 158 3.37 11.38 5.18
CA ALA A 158 3.71 11.98 6.45
C ALA A 158 2.96 13.31 6.61
N TRP A 159 2.54 13.64 7.84
CA TRP A 159 1.58 14.73 8.08
C TRP A 159 1.96 15.61 9.26
N TRP A 160 1.67 16.90 9.17
CA TRP A 160 1.83 17.84 10.27
C TRP A 160 0.76 17.59 11.32
N TYR A 161 1.17 17.45 12.56
CA TYR A 161 0.28 17.21 13.69
C TYR A 161 0.59 18.17 14.83
N SER A 162 -0.44 18.71 15.47
CA SER A 162 -0.33 19.56 16.65
C SER A 162 -0.96 18.83 17.84
N PRO A 163 -0.14 18.26 18.74
CA PRO A 163 -0.67 17.55 19.90
C PRO A 163 -1.56 18.47 20.75
N PRO A 164 -2.68 17.97 21.31
CA PRO A 164 -3.55 18.79 22.13
C PRO A 164 -2.83 19.27 23.39
N GLY A 165 -2.88 20.58 23.64
CA GLY A 165 -2.22 21.19 24.80
C GLY A 165 -0.72 21.49 24.59
N GLU A 166 -0.22 21.34 23.37
CA GLU A 166 1.18 21.62 23.03
C GLU A 166 1.27 22.70 21.94
N ASP A 167 2.20 23.64 22.11
CA ASP A 167 2.40 24.78 21.19
C ASP A 167 3.38 24.47 20.04
N HIS A 168 3.56 23.20 19.68
CA HIS A 168 4.47 22.81 18.60
C HIS A 168 3.83 21.85 17.60
N LYS A 169 4.41 21.80 16.41
CA LYS A 169 4.04 20.86 15.36
C LYS A 169 5.10 19.77 15.24
N VAL A 170 4.64 18.53 15.08
CA VAL A 170 5.48 17.38 14.74
C VAL A 170 5.06 16.83 13.39
N ILE A 171 5.97 16.08 12.74
CA ILE A 171 5.65 15.30 11.55
C ILE A 171 5.38 13.87 12.00
N VAL A 172 4.23 13.33 11.60
CA VAL A 172 3.85 11.94 11.86
C VAL A 172 3.97 11.14 10.55
N PRO A 173 5.02 10.32 10.39
CA PRO A 173 5.18 9.46 9.23
C PRO A 173 4.35 8.18 9.36
N PHE A 174 3.61 7.83 8.32
CA PHE A 174 2.91 6.54 8.22
C PHE A 174 3.52 5.64 7.14
N HIS A 175 3.84 6.22 5.99
CA HIS A 175 4.42 5.52 4.83
C HIS A 175 3.72 4.17 4.54
N LYS A 176 2.38 4.14 4.63
CA LYS A 176 1.60 2.88 4.68
C LYS A 176 1.88 1.97 3.49
N LEU A 177 1.88 2.53 2.27
CA LEU A 177 2.15 1.76 1.05
C LEU A 177 3.62 1.30 0.99
N SER A 178 4.58 2.08 1.48
CA SER A 178 5.98 1.65 1.58
C SER A 178 6.16 0.51 2.59
N GLN A 179 5.45 0.55 3.73
CA GLN A 179 5.41 -0.57 4.69
C GLN A 179 4.79 -1.82 4.06
N TRP A 180 3.66 -1.67 3.37
CA TRP A 180 3.00 -2.75 2.63
C TRP A 180 3.97 -3.41 1.64
N LEU A 181 4.63 -2.57 0.84
CA LEU A 181 5.60 -3.01 -0.17
C LEU A 181 6.76 -3.74 0.48
N THR A 182 7.26 -3.25 1.61
CA THR A 182 8.32 -3.89 2.38
C THR A 182 7.94 -5.30 2.81
N TYR A 183 6.73 -5.50 3.35
CA TYR A 183 6.25 -6.84 3.69
C TYR A 183 6.17 -7.76 2.48
N SER A 184 5.71 -7.24 1.34
CA SER A 184 5.57 -8.03 0.11
C SER A 184 6.92 -8.40 -0.52
N VAL A 185 7.90 -7.49 -0.48
CA VAL A 185 9.29 -7.74 -0.89
C VAL A 185 9.94 -8.77 0.04
N ALA A 186 9.79 -8.60 1.36
CA ALA A 186 10.32 -9.51 2.34
C ALA A 186 9.78 -10.94 2.15
N GLU A 187 8.46 -11.10 2.01
CA GLU A 187 7.82 -12.40 1.75
C GLU A 187 8.37 -13.04 0.46
N THR A 188 8.58 -12.25 -0.59
CA THR A 188 9.16 -12.74 -1.85
C THR A 188 10.58 -13.27 -1.67
N LEU A 189 11.41 -12.53 -0.94
CA LEU A 189 12.78 -12.92 -0.65
C LEU A 189 12.82 -14.19 0.21
N ILE A 190 11.97 -14.29 1.23
CA ILE A 190 11.82 -15.50 2.08
C ILE A 190 11.45 -16.72 1.22
N ARG A 191 10.45 -16.58 0.35
CA ARG A 191 10.03 -17.66 -0.56
C ARG A 191 11.09 -18.06 -1.57
N SER A 192 12.01 -17.16 -1.91
CA SER A 192 13.17 -17.46 -2.75
C SER A 192 14.35 -18.09 -1.99
N GLY A 193 14.18 -18.42 -0.70
CA GLY A 193 15.20 -19.03 0.14
C GLY A 193 16.19 -18.04 0.76
N ARG A 194 15.90 -16.74 0.73
CA ARG A 194 16.74 -15.72 1.39
C ARG A 194 16.39 -15.58 2.86
N ASN A 195 17.41 -15.33 3.68
CA ASN A 195 17.25 -15.13 5.11
C ASN A 195 16.83 -13.68 5.40
N VAL A 196 15.53 -13.46 5.55
CA VAL A 196 14.98 -12.16 5.99
C VAL A 196 14.63 -12.21 7.47
N CYS A 197 15.03 -11.18 8.22
CA CYS A 197 14.78 -11.10 9.66
C CYS A 197 14.20 -9.74 10.08
N ASP A 198 13.95 -9.59 11.37
CA ASP A 198 13.52 -8.33 12.01
C ASP A 198 12.18 -7.79 11.48
N LEU A 199 11.28 -8.68 10.99
CA LEU A 199 9.95 -8.30 10.50
C LEU A 199 9.10 -7.64 11.60
N GLU A 200 9.36 -7.95 12.86
CA GLU A 200 8.73 -7.35 14.05
C GLU A 200 9.14 -5.90 14.31
N ARG A 201 10.18 -5.40 13.62
CA ARG A 201 10.57 -3.98 13.67
C ARG A 201 9.80 -3.10 12.69
N LEU A 202 9.03 -3.69 11.78
CA LEU A 202 8.13 -2.96 10.88
C LEU A 202 6.80 -2.66 11.60
N THR A 203 6.10 -1.63 11.14
CA THR A 203 4.87 -1.16 11.80
C THR A 203 3.62 -1.75 11.15
N GLY A 204 2.52 -1.75 11.89
CA GLY A 204 1.20 -2.02 11.34
C GLY A 204 0.81 -1.05 10.21
N LEU A 205 -0.19 -1.45 9.43
CA LEU A 205 -0.64 -0.70 8.26
C LEU A 205 -1.84 0.17 8.64
N ALA A 206 -1.63 1.49 8.66
CA ALA A 206 -2.64 2.50 9.00
C ALA A 206 -3.63 2.75 7.85
N GLU A 207 -4.27 1.68 7.36
CA GLU A 207 -5.34 1.73 6.36
C GLU A 207 -6.72 1.51 7.00
N TYR A 208 -7.77 1.77 6.22
CA TYR A 208 -9.11 1.97 6.74
C TYR A 208 -9.78 0.72 7.33
N ARG A 209 -9.37 -0.49 6.94
CA ARG A 209 -9.92 -1.74 7.49
C ARG A 209 -9.32 -2.06 8.85
N ASN A 210 -7.99 -1.96 8.98
CA ASN A 210 -7.25 -2.08 10.23
C ASN A 210 -7.62 -0.97 11.21
N GLY A 211 -7.83 0.26 10.73
CA GLY A 211 -8.34 1.32 11.59
C GLY A 211 -9.82 1.12 11.92
N GLY A 212 -10.59 0.61 10.97
CA GLY A 212 -12.04 0.46 11.06
C GLY A 212 -12.44 -0.57 12.11
N VAL A 213 -11.69 -1.67 12.20
CA VAL A 213 -11.94 -2.71 13.22
C VAL A 213 -12.02 -2.13 14.63
N PHE A 214 -11.23 -1.10 14.95
CA PHE A 214 -11.21 -0.50 16.28
C PHE A 214 -12.39 0.44 16.52
N ILE A 215 -12.95 1.07 15.48
CA ILE A 215 -14.17 1.86 15.62
C ILE A 215 -15.38 0.92 15.70
N ASP A 216 -15.46 -0.05 14.78
CA ASP A 216 -16.63 -0.92 14.64
C ASP A 216 -16.79 -1.91 15.80
N SER A 217 -15.68 -2.27 16.45
CA SER A 217 -15.71 -3.06 17.70
C SER A 217 -15.93 -2.22 18.97
N GLY A 218 -15.99 -0.89 18.86
CA GLY A 218 -16.16 0.01 20.00
C GLY A 218 -14.90 0.25 20.84
N VAL A 219 -13.72 -0.16 20.36
CA VAL A 219 -12.43 0.15 21.03
C VAL A 219 -12.11 1.65 20.96
N LEU A 220 -12.46 2.28 19.83
CA LEU A 220 -12.36 3.71 19.59
C LEU A 220 -13.77 4.28 19.38
N THR A 221 -14.00 5.47 19.92
CA THR A 221 -15.20 6.26 19.66
C THR A 221 -14.78 7.66 19.23
N LEU A 222 -15.46 8.18 18.21
CA LEU A 222 -15.22 9.52 17.74
C LEU A 222 -15.72 10.53 18.77
N LYS A 223 -14.93 11.57 19.06
CA LYS A 223 -15.37 12.69 19.90
C LYS A 223 -16.38 13.54 19.12
N ASP A 224 -17.36 14.12 19.78
CA ASP A 224 -18.36 15.01 19.14
C ASP A 224 -17.71 16.12 18.30
N ALA A 225 -16.60 16.69 18.80
CA ALA A 225 -15.84 17.73 18.11
C ALA A 225 -15.11 17.28 16.82
N TYR A 226 -15.09 15.99 16.52
CA TYR A 226 -14.50 15.43 15.31
C TYR A 226 -15.55 14.90 14.33
N VAL A 227 -16.84 15.00 14.61
CA VAL A 227 -17.90 14.49 13.72
C VAL A 227 -17.98 15.35 12.46
N GLU A 228 -17.71 14.74 11.32
CA GLU A 228 -17.80 15.33 9.98
C GLU A 228 -18.38 14.30 8.98
N ASP A 229 -18.99 14.77 7.90
CA ASP A 229 -19.51 13.91 6.82
C ASP A 229 -18.38 13.24 6.02
N SER A 230 -17.26 13.96 5.85
CA SER A 230 -16.05 13.46 5.17
C SER A 230 -14.81 14.12 5.71
N TYR A 231 -13.68 13.41 5.66
CA TYR A 231 -12.42 13.85 6.22
C TYR A 231 -11.36 14.01 5.15
N ALA A 232 -10.65 15.14 5.18
CA ALA A 232 -9.40 15.28 4.46
C ALA A 232 -8.35 14.32 5.07
N VAL A 233 -7.46 13.82 4.22
CA VAL A 233 -6.39 12.87 4.60
C VAL A 233 -5.42 13.45 5.62
N ASP A 234 -5.25 14.77 5.63
CA ASP A 234 -4.42 15.55 6.54
C ASP A 234 -5.19 16.12 7.73
N SER A 235 -6.48 15.80 7.86
CA SER A 235 -7.27 16.23 9.00
C SER A 235 -6.77 15.57 10.28
N ARG A 236 -6.92 16.30 11.38
CA ARG A 236 -6.53 15.83 12.71
C ARG A 236 -7.17 14.49 13.08
N ALA A 237 -8.46 14.32 12.78
CA ALA A 237 -9.18 13.07 13.07
C ALA A 237 -8.55 11.87 12.35
N ILE A 238 -8.16 12.02 11.09
CA ILE A 238 -7.52 10.94 10.31
C ILE A 238 -6.09 10.67 10.77
N ILE A 239 -5.31 11.71 11.08
CA ILE A 239 -3.95 11.53 11.62
C ILE A 239 -3.99 10.80 12.97
N GLU A 240 -4.87 11.24 13.89
CA GLU A 240 -5.03 10.59 15.20
C GLU A 240 -5.53 9.14 15.05
N TRP A 241 -6.52 8.90 14.19
CA TRP A 241 -7.04 7.55 13.95
C TRP A 241 -5.97 6.61 13.38
N ARG A 242 -5.17 7.07 12.42
CA ARG A 242 -4.07 6.29 11.84
C ARG A 242 -2.96 6.01 12.85
N ALA A 243 -2.60 7.00 13.67
CA ALA A 243 -1.59 6.82 14.73
C ALA A 243 -2.07 5.80 15.78
N LEU A 244 -3.33 5.92 16.21
CA LEU A 244 -3.97 4.96 17.11
C LEU A 244 -4.05 3.58 16.47
N THR A 245 -4.32 3.49 15.16
CA THR A 245 -4.34 2.21 14.43
C THR A 245 -3.00 1.50 14.54
N VAL A 246 -1.88 2.17 14.22
CA VAL A 246 -0.54 1.56 14.33
C VAL A 246 -0.28 1.06 15.75
N TYR A 247 -0.57 1.89 16.75
CA TYR A 247 -0.40 1.52 18.15
C TYR A 247 -1.27 0.31 18.56
N LEU A 248 -2.55 0.32 18.20
CA LEU A 248 -3.50 -0.72 18.58
C LEU A 248 -3.24 -2.04 17.85
N LEU A 249 -2.68 -2.02 16.63
CA LEU A 249 -2.25 -3.22 15.93
C LEU A 249 -1.14 -3.96 16.70
N ASP A 250 -0.16 -3.25 17.27
CA ASP A 250 0.88 -3.88 18.11
C ASP A 250 0.30 -4.48 19.39
N ARG A 251 -0.64 -3.77 20.03
CA ARG A 251 -1.36 -4.26 21.21
C ARG A 251 -2.20 -5.49 20.86
N THR A 252 -2.80 -5.51 19.68
CA THR A 252 -3.61 -6.63 19.17
C THR A 252 -2.71 -7.83 18.89
N ALA A 253 -1.59 -7.65 18.20
CA ALA A 253 -0.62 -8.71 17.94
C ALA A 253 -0.12 -9.36 19.22
N GLN A 254 0.21 -8.56 20.25
CA GLN A 254 0.60 -9.10 21.55
C GLN A 254 -0.51 -9.92 22.20
N ARG A 255 -1.77 -9.45 22.16
CA ARG A 255 -2.91 -10.18 22.71
C ARG A 255 -3.16 -11.49 21.98
N VAL A 256 -3.06 -11.50 20.65
CA VAL A 256 -3.23 -12.72 19.85
C VAL A 256 -2.11 -13.72 20.16
N ARG A 257 -0.85 -13.29 20.25
CA ARG A 257 0.27 -14.16 20.66
C ARG A 257 0.03 -14.80 22.03
N ASN A 258 -0.37 -13.98 23.01
CA ASN A 258 -0.66 -14.47 24.36
C ASN A 258 -1.83 -15.47 24.37
N PHE A 259 -2.88 -15.20 23.59
CA PHE A 259 -4.05 -16.07 23.50
C PHE A 259 -3.73 -17.41 22.84
N LEU A 260 -2.93 -17.40 21.77
CA LEU A 260 -2.54 -18.61 21.03
C LEU A 260 -1.39 -19.37 21.70
N GLY A 261 -0.63 -18.73 22.59
CA GLY A 261 0.62 -19.27 23.13
C GLY A 261 1.68 -19.47 22.05
N GLN A 262 1.64 -18.69 20.97
CA GLN A 262 2.52 -18.83 19.80
C GLN A 262 3.05 -17.47 19.35
N GLU A 263 4.32 -17.46 18.96
CA GLU A 263 4.92 -16.32 18.28
C GLU A 263 4.42 -16.27 16.83
N ILE A 264 3.63 -15.25 16.53
CA ILE A 264 3.15 -14.93 15.18
C ILE A 264 3.60 -13.53 14.77
N SER A 265 4.00 -13.39 13.50
CA SER A 265 4.45 -12.11 12.97
C SER A 265 3.27 -11.14 12.82
N LEU A 266 3.56 -9.83 12.91
CA LEU A 266 2.52 -8.80 12.71
C LEU A 266 1.79 -8.95 11.37
N PRO A 267 2.45 -9.20 10.22
CA PRO A 267 1.76 -9.43 8.95
C PRO A 267 0.70 -10.55 8.98
N ARG A 268 0.95 -11.63 9.73
CA ARG A 268 -0.04 -12.71 9.89
C ARG A 268 -1.25 -12.27 10.71
N VAL A 269 -1.03 -11.41 11.72
CA VAL A 269 -2.12 -10.80 12.51
C VAL A 269 -2.94 -9.84 11.65
N LEU A 270 -2.30 -9.11 10.74
CA LEU A 270 -3.00 -8.21 9.82
C LEU A 270 -3.85 -9.03 8.83
N GLU A 271 -3.21 -9.87 8.02
CA GLU A 271 -3.85 -10.63 6.93
C GLU A 271 -4.94 -11.58 7.44
N GLY A 272 -4.60 -12.42 8.43
CA GLY A 272 -5.51 -13.43 8.97
C GLY A 272 -6.41 -12.93 10.10
N GLY A 273 -6.31 -11.66 10.48
CA GLY A 273 -6.98 -11.11 11.65
C GLY A 273 -7.62 -9.76 11.37
N THR A 274 -6.94 -8.67 11.73
CA THR A 274 -7.55 -7.33 11.74
C THR A 274 -8.08 -6.89 10.38
N TRP A 275 -7.46 -7.34 9.29
CA TRP A 275 -7.89 -6.96 7.96
C TRP A 275 -9.19 -7.66 7.52
N HIS A 276 -9.26 -8.96 7.81
CA HIS A 276 -10.44 -9.78 7.58
C HIS A 276 -11.61 -9.33 8.45
N VAL A 277 -11.40 -9.24 9.76
CA VAL A 277 -12.45 -8.83 10.72
C VAL A 277 -12.89 -7.40 10.48
N GLY A 278 -11.97 -6.48 10.16
CA GLY A 278 -12.31 -5.10 9.82
C GLY A 278 -13.23 -4.99 8.60
N ARG A 279 -13.12 -5.92 7.64
CA ARG A 279 -14.03 -6.01 6.50
C ARG A 279 -15.39 -6.59 6.88
N GLU A 280 -15.42 -7.66 7.65
CA GLU A 280 -16.66 -8.26 8.13
C GLU A 280 -17.50 -7.23 8.91
N LEU A 281 -16.88 -6.56 9.89
CA LEU A 281 -17.54 -5.53 10.68
C LEU A 281 -18.01 -4.33 9.84
N ALA A 282 -17.26 -3.95 8.81
CA ALA A 282 -17.70 -2.90 7.88
C ALA A 282 -18.99 -3.28 7.15
N TYR A 283 -19.16 -4.55 6.76
CA TYR A 283 -20.39 -5.05 6.13
C TYR A 283 -21.54 -5.25 7.11
N GLU A 284 -21.25 -5.58 8.37
CA GLU A 284 -22.26 -5.59 9.44
C GLU A 284 -22.80 -4.17 9.70
N ARG A 285 -21.92 -3.16 9.65
CA ARG A 285 -22.29 -1.75 9.85
C ARG A 285 -23.00 -1.14 8.65
N SER A 286 -22.54 -1.43 7.43
CA SER A 286 -23.05 -0.81 6.19
C SER A 286 -23.14 -1.83 5.04
N PRO A 287 -24.24 -1.85 4.26
CA PRO A 287 -24.37 -2.74 3.10
C PRO A 287 -23.26 -2.59 2.05
N SER A 288 -22.59 -1.44 2.02
CA SER A 288 -21.51 -1.13 1.07
C SER A 288 -20.12 -1.53 1.56
N GLY A 289 -19.98 -1.94 2.84
CA GLY A 289 -18.70 -2.24 3.47
C GLY A 289 -17.74 -1.05 3.45
N GLU A 290 -18.26 0.17 3.54
CA GLU A 290 -17.45 1.39 3.55
C GLU A 290 -16.61 1.54 4.82
N SER A 291 -15.69 2.50 4.84
CA SER A 291 -14.93 2.83 6.05
C SER A 291 -15.85 3.49 7.09
N PRO A 292 -15.63 3.30 8.40
CA PRO A 292 -16.39 4.04 9.42
C PRO A 292 -16.15 5.54 9.36
N LEU A 293 -15.02 5.98 8.79
CA LEU A 293 -14.74 7.39 8.51
C LEU A 293 -14.60 7.57 7.00
N THR A 294 -15.48 8.36 6.38
CA THR A 294 -15.43 8.66 4.95
C THR A 294 -14.23 9.56 4.65
N ILE A 295 -13.20 9.03 3.99
CA ILE A 295 -11.99 9.78 3.65
C ILE A 295 -12.04 10.27 2.20
N ASN A 296 -11.72 11.54 1.98
CA ASN A 296 -11.50 12.12 0.66
C ASN A 296 -10.13 11.65 0.11
N SER A 297 -10.10 10.46 -0.50
CA SER A 297 -8.89 9.83 -1.05
C SER A 297 -8.73 10.10 -2.55
N ASP A 298 -7.50 10.35 -2.96
CA ASP A 298 -7.09 10.51 -4.37
C ASP A 298 -6.57 9.19 -4.98
N GLY A 299 -6.63 8.09 -4.21
CA GLY A 299 -6.09 6.78 -4.60
C GLY A 299 -4.59 6.64 -4.42
N THR A 300 -3.97 7.36 -3.47
CA THR A 300 -2.52 7.25 -3.21
C THR A 300 -2.11 7.04 -1.74
N VAL A 301 -3.05 6.99 -0.79
CA VAL A 301 -2.75 6.91 0.66
C VAL A 301 -3.47 5.76 1.39
N PHE A 302 -4.69 5.40 0.98
CA PHE A 302 -5.56 4.46 1.71
C PHE A 302 -5.95 3.25 0.87
#